data_AF-A0A0K2UQ49-F1
#
_entry.id   AF-A0A0K2UQ49-F1
#
_cell.length_a   1.000
_cell.length_b   1.000
_cell.length_c   1.000
_cell.angle_alpha   90.00
_cell.angle_beta   90.00
_cell.angle_gamma   90.00
#
_symmetry.space_group_name_H-M   'P 1'
#
loop_
_entity.id
_entity.type
_entity.pdbx_description
1 polymer ?
#
loop_
_entity_poly.entity_id
_entity_poly.type
_entity_poly.pdbx_seq_one_letter_code
_entity_poly.pdbx_strand_id
1 'polypeptide(L)'
;MTGKMPQETKKKLDKHYGDSTPSIRIVHKWFQKFPSSHMGTSDAARLGHPVKGTTREIIVYIHVMVMDDKRIKMHEIASAVGIRMNGYIIFYINNWT
;
A
#
# COMPACT_ATOMS: atom_id res chain seq x y z
N MET A 1 35.43 9.82 -8.75
CA MET A 1 34.25 10.22 -9.56
C MET A 1 33.45 11.20 -8.74
N THR A 2 33.46 12.49 -9.12
CA THR A 2 32.71 13.52 -8.38
C THR A 2 31.23 13.38 -8.74
N GLY A 3 30.45 12.73 -7.88
CA GLY A 3 29.01 12.60 -8.07
C GLY A 3 28.34 13.97 -8.07
N LYS A 4 27.36 14.19 -8.94
CA LYS A 4 26.55 15.43 -8.92
C LYS A 4 25.91 15.60 -7.54
N MET A 5 25.93 16.80 -7.01
CA MET A 5 25.35 17.07 -5.69
C MET A 5 23.81 16.99 -5.76
N PRO A 6 23.12 16.56 -4.69
CA PRO A 6 21.66 16.53 -4.63
C PRO A 6 21.01 17.88 -5.00
N GLN A 7 21.68 18.99 -4.65
CA GLN A 7 21.26 20.36 -4.96
C GLN A 7 21.23 20.65 -6.47
N GLU A 8 22.23 20.19 -7.21
CA GLU A 8 22.28 20.36 -8.66
C GLU A 8 21.22 19.52 -9.36
N THR A 9 20.98 18.31 -8.84
CA THR A 9 19.92 17.43 -9.35
C THR A 9 18.55 18.05 -9.12
N LYS A 10 18.30 18.63 -7.93
CA LYS A 10 17.06 19.34 -7.65
C LYS A 10 16.84 20.53 -8.60
N LYS A 11 17.84 21.38 -8.81
CA LYS A 11 17.76 22.49 -9.79
C LYS A 11 17.41 22.02 -11.20
N LYS A 12 17.95 20.88 -11.63
CA LYS A 12 17.62 20.28 -12.94
C LYS A 12 16.18 19.77 -12.97
N LEU A 13 15.74 19.07 -11.94
CA LEU A 13 14.37 18.60 -11.85
C LEU A 13 13.38 19.78 -11.83
N ASP A 14 13.68 20.85 -11.08
CA ASP A 14 12.85 22.06 -11.01
C ASP A 14 12.71 22.74 -12.37
N LYS A 15 13.81 22.82 -13.13
CA LYS A 15 13.80 23.36 -14.49
C LYS A 15 12.89 22.56 -15.44
N HIS A 16 12.80 21.24 -15.27
CA HIS A 16 12.10 20.36 -16.21
C HIS A 16 10.66 20.04 -15.81
N TYR A 17 10.35 20.00 -14.51
CA TYR A 17 9.05 19.54 -14.00
C TYR A 17 8.28 20.60 -13.19
N GLY A 18 8.88 21.78 -12.93
CA GLY A 18 8.23 22.89 -12.24
C GLY A 18 7.62 22.47 -10.91
N ASP A 19 6.31 22.67 -10.75
CA ASP A 19 5.57 22.38 -9.52
C ASP A 19 5.39 20.88 -9.23
N SER A 20 5.54 20.02 -10.24
CA SER A 20 5.48 18.56 -10.07
C SER A 20 6.80 17.97 -9.56
N THR A 21 7.75 18.82 -9.16
CA THR A 21 9.08 18.38 -8.76
C THR A 21 9.11 17.87 -7.31
N PRO A 22 9.70 16.69 -7.04
CA PRO A 22 9.90 16.22 -5.68
C PRO A 22 10.71 17.21 -4.85
N SER A 23 10.41 17.28 -3.55
CA SER A 23 11.14 18.16 -2.62
C SER A 23 12.63 17.78 -2.54
N ILE A 24 13.48 18.75 -2.19
CA ILE A 24 14.92 18.52 -1.98
C ILE A 24 15.18 17.39 -0.97
N ARG A 25 14.30 17.23 0.04
CA ARG A 25 14.37 16.14 1.02
C ARG A 25 14.23 14.75 0.38
N ILE A 26 13.35 14.59 -0.61
CA ILE A 26 13.18 13.33 -1.36
C ILE A 26 14.42 13.04 -2.20
N VAL A 27 14.98 14.06 -2.87
CA VAL A 27 16.21 13.92 -3.65
C VAL A 27 17.36 13.45 -2.76
N HIS A 28 17.56 14.05 -1.58
CA HIS A 28 18.57 13.58 -0.63
C HIS A 28 18.35 12.13 -0.19
N LYS A 29 17.10 11.70 0.07
CA LYS A 29 16.79 10.29 0.39
C LYS A 29 17.16 9.33 -0.73
N TRP A 30 16.94 9.70 -1.99
CA TRP A 30 17.37 8.86 -3.13
C TRP A 30 18.89 8.77 -3.22
N PHE A 31 19.60 9.89 -3.03
CA PHE A 31 21.07 9.91 -3.02
C PHE A 31 21.69 9.08 -1.88
N GLN A 32 21.00 8.91 -0.76
CA GLN A 32 21.42 8.01 0.32
C GLN A 32 21.20 6.52 -0.02
N LYS A 33 20.26 6.20 -0.91
CA LYS A 33 19.95 4.83 -1.33
C LYS A 33 20.82 4.32 -2.49
N PHE A 34 21.33 5.22 -3.34
CA PHE A 34 22.18 4.81 -4.47
C PHE A 34 23.50 4.09 -4.07
N PRO A 35 24.19 4.47 -2.98
CA PRO A 35 25.39 3.76 -2.54
C PRO A 35 25.12 2.32 -2.06
N SER A 36 23.89 1.97 -1.67
CA SER A 36 23.57 0.69 -1.03
C SER A 36 23.17 -0.43 -2.00
N SER A 37 23.68 -0.45 -3.24
CA SER A 37 23.35 -1.40 -4.33
C SER A 37 21.87 -1.44 -4.76
N HIS A 38 21.01 -0.59 -4.17
CA HIS A 38 19.60 -0.51 -4.48
C HIS A 38 19.37 0.43 -5.67
N MET A 39 19.75 -0.02 -6.86
CA MET A 39 19.57 0.71 -8.12
C MET A 39 18.18 0.48 -8.75
N GLY A 40 17.34 -0.33 -8.10
CA GLY A 40 15.94 -0.53 -8.49
C GLY A 40 15.15 0.77 -8.38
N THR A 41 14.47 1.13 -9.47
CA THR A 41 13.54 2.26 -9.54
C THR A 41 12.15 1.93 -9.00
N SER A 42 11.87 0.64 -8.79
CA SER A 42 10.63 0.17 -8.18
C SER A 42 10.57 0.53 -6.70
N ASP A 43 9.40 0.95 -6.25
CA ASP A 43 9.11 1.07 -4.83
C ASP A 43 9.29 -0.30 -4.18
N ALA A 44 9.95 -0.32 -3.01
CA ALA A 44 9.93 -1.50 -2.15
C ALA A 44 8.47 -1.86 -1.83
N ALA A 45 8.21 -3.15 -1.62
CA ALA A 45 6.89 -3.62 -1.21
C ALA A 45 6.35 -2.72 -0.10
N ARG A 46 5.29 -1.98 -0.41
CA ARG A 46 4.65 -1.12 0.58
C ARG A 46 4.04 -2.07 1.60
N LEU A 47 4.60 -2.12 2.80
CA LEU A 47 3.90 -2.64 3.97
C LEU A 47 2.77 -1.64 4.27
N GLY A 48 1.73 -1.67 3.44
CA GLY A 48 0.44 -1.10 3.79
C GLY A 48 -0.07 -1.80 5.03
N HIS A 49 -0.93 -1.11 5.79
CA HIS A 49 -1.59 -1.64 6.98
C HIS A 49 -1.91 -3.12 6.75
N PRO A 50 -1.40 -4.06 7.56
CA PRO A 50 -1.86 -5.43 7.46
C PRO A 50 -3.36 -5.33 7.59
N VAL A 51 -4.07 -5.67 6.52
CA VAL A 51 -5.52 -5.70 6.56
C VAL A 51 -5.80 -6.73 7.63
N LYS A 52 -6.10 -6.26 8.84
CA LYS A 52 -6.45 -7.11 9.98
C LYS A 52 -7.56 -8.08 9.59
N GLY A 53 -8.28 -7.82 8.48
CA GLY A 53 -9.28 -8.67 7.87
C GLY A 53 -8.86 -9.71 6.84
N THR A 54 -7.58 -10.06 6.71
CA THR A 54 -7.15 -11.14 5.79
C THR A 54 -6.34 -12.21 6.52
N THR A 55 -6.48 -12.32 7.84
CA THR A 55 -6.02 -13.51 8.57
C THR A 55 -7.00 -14.65 8.28
N ARG A 56 -6.51 -15.88 8.11
CA ARG A 56 -7.34 -17.04 7.71
C ARG A 56 -8.50 -17.26 8.68
N GLU A 57 -8.28 -16.97 9.95
CA GLU A 57 -9.24 -17.06 11.06
C GLU A 57 -10.45 -16.16 10.81
N ILE A 58 -10.23 -14.95 10.29
CA ILE A 58 -11.29 -14.00 9.98
C ILE A 58 -12.07 -14.44 8.75
N ILE A 59 -11.39 -14.99 7.74
CA ILE A 59 -12.06 -15.54 6.55
C ILE A 59 -12.98 -16.71 6.95
N VAL A 60 -12.47 -17.62 7.80
CA VAL A 60 -13.26 -18.75 8.34
C VAL A 60 -14.44 -18.26 9.18
N TYR A 61 -14.23 -17.23 10.01
CA TYR A 61 -15.30 -16.65 10.82
C TYR A 61 -16.41 -16.02 9.97
N ILE A 62 -16.05 -15.24 8.93
CA ILE A 62 -17.01 -14.67 7.98
C ILE A 62 -17.77 -15.77 7.24
N HIS A 63 -17.07 -16.84 6.84
CA HIS A 63 -17.70 -18.00 6.19
C HIS A 63 -18.74 -18.65 7.09
N VAL A 64 -18.45 -18.85 8.37
CA VAL A 64 -19.42 -19.40 9.33
C VAL A 64 -20.63 -18.46 9.47
N MET A 65 -20.42 -17.14 9.58
CA MET A 65 -21.53 -16.17 9.68
C MET A 65 -22.44 -16.16 8.44
N VAL A 66 -21.88 -16.24 7.24
CA VAL A 66 -22.64 -16.27 5.97
C VAL A 66 -23.35 -17.60 5.77
N MET A 67 -22.76 -18.71 6.22
CA MET A 67 -23.39 -20.04 6.17
C MET A 67 -24.54 -20.17 7.16
N ASP A 68 -24.41 -19.56 8.35
CA ASP A 68 -25.45 -19.56 9.39
C ASP A 68 -26.63 -18.66 9.01
N ASP A 69 -26.35 -17.47 8.46
CA ASP A 69 -27.39 -16.57 7.93
C ASP A 69 -27.03 -16.04 6.53
N LYS A 70 -27.69 -16.58 5.50
CA LYS A 70 -27.52 -16.14 4.11
C LYS A 70 -28.08 -14.72 3.84
N ARG A 71 -28.82 -14.12 4.77
CA ARG A 71 -29.39 -12.77 4.67
C ARG A 71 -28.57 -11.71 5.41
N ILE A 72 -27.47 -12.10 6.07
CA ILE A 72 -26.61 -11.18 6.80
C ILE A 72 -26.11 -10.05 5.87
N LYS A 73 -26.20 -8.81 6.34
CA LYS A 73 -25.76 -7.65 5.57
C LYS A 73 -24.27 -7.43 5.75
N MET A 74 -23.65 -6.94 4.69
CA MET A 74 -22.20 -6.75 4.65
C MET A 74 -21.65 -5.84 5.77
N HIS A 75 -22.40 -4.82 6.19
CA HIS A 75 -21.98 -3.93 7.27
C HIS A 75 -22.03 -4.59 8.66
N GLU A 76 -22.89 -5.60 8.84
CA GLU A 76 -23.00 -6.36 10.08
C GLU A 76 -21.78 -7.26 10.26
N ILE A 77 -21.32 -7.90 9.16
CA ILE A 77 -20.06 -8.65 9.12
C ILE A 77 -18.88 -7.72 9.45
N ALA A 78 -18.78 -6.57 8.78
CA ALA A 78 -17.68 -5.63 8.99
C ALA A 78 -17.62 -5.11 10.44
N SER A 79 -18.78 -4.87 11.05
CA SER A 79 -18.92 -4.46 12.45
C SER A 79 -18.49 -5.58 13.40
N ALA A 80 -18.96 -6.82 13.19
CA ALA A 80 -18.65 -7.97 14.04
C ALA A 80 -17.16 -8.31 14.05
N VAL A 81 -16.47 -8.13 12.92
CA VAL A 81 -15.04 -8.45 12.81
C VAL A 81 -14.15 -7.21 13.05
N GLY A 82 -14.73 -6.01 13.17
CA GLY A 82 -13.99 -4.79 13.49
C GLY A 82 -13.02 -4.35 12.39
N ILE A 83 -13.35 -4.62 11.12
CA ILE A 83 -12.50 -4.30 9.97
C ILE A 83 -13.15 -3.23 9.10
N ARG A 84 -12.34 -2.28 8.64
CA ARG A 84 -12.73 -1.39 7.55
C ARG A 84 -12.77 -2.19 6.25
N MET A 85 -13.96 -2.31 5.69
CA MET A 85 -14.25 -3.00 4.44
C MET A 85 -13.23 -2.61 3.35
N ASN A 86 -12.55 -3.59 2.78
CA ASN A 86 -11.68 -3.41 1.62
C ASN A 86 -12.17 -4.32 0.47
N GLY A 87 -11.98 -3.89 -0.78
CA GLY A 87 -12.46 -4.59 -1.98
C GLY A 87 -11.98 -6.04 -2.09
N TYR A 88 -10.86 -6.38 -1.47
CA TYR A 88 -10.36 -7.75 -1.39
C TYR A 88 -11.32 -8.71 -0.68
N ILE A 89 -11.92 -8.33 0.45
CA ILE A 89 -12.85 -9.20 1.19
C ILE A 89 -14.11 -9.48 0.37
N ILE A 90 -14.60 -8.47 -0.36
CA ILE A 90 -15.75 -8.58 -1.27
C ILE A 90 -15.45 -9.56 -2.41
N PHE A 91 -14.26 -9.46 -3.00
CA PHE A 91 -13.84 -10.37 -4.07
C PHE A 91 -13.81 -11.84 -3.60
N TYR A 92 -13.32 -12.11 -2.40
CA TYR A 92 -13.28 -13.47 -1.84
C TYR A 92 -14.68 -14.02 -1.56
N ILE A 93 -15.61 -13.26 -0.98
CA ILE A 93 -16.96 -13.76 -0.72
C ILE A 93 -17.70 -14.08 -2.04
N ASN A 94 -17.57 -13.22 -3.06
CA ASN A 94 -18.29 -13.37 -4.34
C ASN A 94 -17.72 -14.43 -5.28
N ASN A 95 -16.45 -14.85 -5.13
CA ASN A 95 -15.84 -15.90 -5.96
C ASN A 95 -15.88 -17.30 -5.31
N TRP A 96 -16.54 -17.45 -4.17
CA TRP A 96 -16.71 -18.73 -3.45
C TRP A 96 -18.14 -19.30 -3.52
N THR A 97 -19.05 -18.62 -4.22
CA THR A 97 -20.37 -19.12 -4.65
C THR A 97 -20.33 -19.56 -6.09
#